data_AF-A0A1W9V9E3-F1
#
_entry.id   AF-A0A1W9V9E3-F1
#
_cell.length_a   1.000
_cell.length_b   1.000
_cell.length_c   1.000
_cell.angle_alpha   90.00
_cell.angle_beta   90.00
_cell.angle_gamma   90.00
#
_symmetry.space_group_name_H-M   'P 1'
#
loop_
_entity.id
_entity.type
_entity.pdbx_description
1 polymer ?
#
loop_
_entity_poly.entity_id
_entity_poly.type
_entity_poly.pdbx_seq_one_letter_code
_entity_poly.pdbx_strand_id
1 'polypeptide(L)'
;MNENISDEQQVNAMMALANLKRQVKVGANNFYWIAALSVVNSVISIFDGGVSFVIGLGFTQLIDGLAFWIAQDFPDANTLIRAIGIVMSIAVAGLFALFAYFGGKGHRWAFIVGMVLYGLDGVLLLAFQDWWGVGFHLFLLWGLFGGLQALKKLQSLLPKAPADSAFPSDLGYDA
;
A
#
# COMPACT_ATOMS: atom_id res chain seq x y z
N MET A 1 -24.86 37.30 22.79
CA MET A 1 -23.40 37.07 22.65
C MET A 1 -23.01 35.58 22.70
N ASN A 2 -23.96 34.64 22.50
CA ASN A 2 -23.73 33.20 22.69
C ASN A 2 -23.80 32.35 21.39
N GLU A 3 -24.26 32.92 20.27
CA GLU A 3 -24.31 32.23 18.96
C GLU A 3 -22.92 32.07 18.31
N ASN A 4 -22.02 33.04 18.48
CA ASN A 4 -20.72 33.03 17.80
C ASN A 4 -19.80 31.88 18.27
N ILE A 5 -19.96 31.42 19.52
CA ILE A 5 -19.15 30.34 20.12
C ILE A 5 -19.57 28.96 19.58
N SER A 6 -20.88 28.74 19.34
CA SER A 6 -21.35 27.47 18.77
C SER A 6 -20.96 27.33 17.30
N ASP A 7 -20.95 28.43 16.55
CA ASP A 7 -20.59 28.43 15.13
C ASP A 7 -19.09 28.16 14.95
N GLU A 8 -18.25 28.81 15.76
CA GLU A 8 -16.80 28.56 15.78
C GLU A 8 -16.46 27.11 16.16
N GLN A 9 -17.15 26.55 17.17
CA GLN A 9 -16.96 25.15 17.57
C GLN A 9 -17.36 24.17 16.47
N GLN A 10 -18.47 24.42 15.76
CA GLN A 10 -18.91 23.60 14.64
C GLN A 10 -17.92 23.65 13.47
N VAL A 11 -17.43 24.85 13.13
CA VAL A 11 -16.41 25.04 12.08
C VAL A 11 -15.11 24.31 12.43
N ASN A 12 -14.64 24.43 13.67
CA ASN A 12 -13.45 23.74 14.15
C ASN A 12 -13.60 22.22 14.12
N ALA A 13 -14.77 21.68 14.50
CA ALA A 13 -15.05 20.26 14.42
C ALA A 13 -15.07 19.75 12.97
N MET A 14 -15.70 20.50 12.06
CA MET A 14 -15.75 20.15 10.64
C MET A 14 -14.34 20.16 10.01
N MET A 15 -13.53 21.18 10.32
CA MET A 15 -12.13 21.22 9.87
C MET A 15 -11.31 20.04 10.40
N ALA A 16 -11.50 19.67 11.67
CA ALA A 16 -10.82 18.51 12.25
C ALA A 16 -11.17 17.20 11.52
N LEU A 17 -12.45 16.97 11.20
CA LEU A 17 -12.90 15.81 10.45
C LEU A 17 -12.34 15.80 9.01
N ALA A 18 -12.37 16.96 8.34
CA ALA A 18 -11.81 17.11 7.00
C ALA A 18 -10.30 16.80 6.97
N ASN A 19 -9.56 17.29 7.97
CA ASN A 19 -8.13 17.02 8.13
C ASN A 19 -7.85 15.53 8.35
N LEU A 20 -8.65 14.84 9.16
CA LEU A 20 -8.52 13.39 9.34
C LEU A 20 -8.80 12.63 8.05
N LYS A 21 -9.88 12.97 7.33
CA LYS A 21 -10.21 12.35 6.04
C LYS A 21 -9.09 12.56 5.01
N ARG A 22 -8.46 13.74 5.00
CA ARG A 22 -7.28 14.02 4.18
C ARG A 22 -6.10 13.13 4.57
N GLN A 23 -5.80 13.01 5.86
CA GLN A 23 -4.70 12.16 6.35
C GLN A 23 -4.90 10.69 6.00
N VAL A 24 -6.14 10.18 6.07
CA VAL A 24 -6.46 8.82 5.59
C VAL A 24 -6.11 8.66 4.12
N LYS A 25 -6.53 9.60 3.27
CA LYS A 25 -6.22 9.56 1.82
C LYS A 25 -4.72 9.66 1.55
N VAL A 26 -4.02 10.56 2.22
CA VAL A 26 -2.55 10.70 2.08
C VAL A 26 -1.86 9.41 2.51
N GLY A 27 -2.29 8.81 3.62
CA GLY A 27 -1.79 7.53 4.08
C GLY A 27 -2.02 6.43 3.04
N ALA A 28 -3.25 6.29 2.55
CA ALA A 28 -3.62 5.28 1.55
C ALA A 28 -2.88 5.48 0.21
N ASN A 29 -2.57 6.72 -0.18
CA ASN A 29 -1.80 7.01 -1.39
C ASN A 29 -0.37 6.43 -1.35
N ASN A 30 0.19 6.12 -0.17
CA ASN A 30 1.46 5.39 -0.10
C ASN A 30 1.37 4.02 -0.75
N PHE A 31 0.21 3.35 -0.73
CA PHE A 31 0.02 2.11 -1.48
C PHE A 31 0.08 2.31 -3.00
N TYR A 32 -0.39 3.46 -3.52
CA TYR A 32 -0.20 3.79 -4.95
C TYR A 32 1.27 4.03 -5.28
N TRP A 33 2.05 4.64 -4.36
CA TRP A 33 3.50 4.75 -4.53
C TRP A 33 4.17 3.37 -4.60
N ILE A 34 3.80 2.45 -3.71
CA ILE A 34 4.29 1.07 -3.74
C ILE A 34 3.95 0.42 -5.09
N ALA A 35 2.70 0.52 -5.53
CA ALA A 35 2.25 -0.04 -6.80
C ALA A 35 2.99 0.55 -8.01
N ALA A 36 3.14 1.88 -8.06
CA ALA A 36 3.82 2.56 -9.15
C ALA A 36 5.31 2.18 -9.21
N LEU A 37 5.99 2.15 -8.06
CA LEU A 37 7.39 1.75 -7.98
C LEU A 37 7.58 0.27 -8.35
N SER A 38 6.60 -0.58 -8.05
CA SER A 38 6.60 -1.98 -8.49
C SER A 38 6.62 -2.10 -10.02
N VAL A 39 5.80 -1.29 -10.70
CA VAL A 39 5.76 -1.26 -12.17
C VAL A 39 7.06 -0.69 -12.73
N VAL A 40 7.56 0.42 -12.17
CA VAL A 40 8.82 1.05 -12.61
C VAL A 40 9.98 0.05 -12.50
N ASN A 41 10.10 -0.67 -11.39
CA ASN A 41 11.13 -1.71 -11.21
C ASN A 41 11.03 -2.82 -12.26
N SER A 42 9.82 -3.28 -12.57
CA SER A 42 9.61 -4.30 -13.61
C SER A 42 9.98 -3.79 -15.00
N VAL A 43 9.61 -2.55 -15.35
CA VAL A 43 9.98 -1.93 -16.63
C VAL A 43 11.50 -1.83 -16.76
N ILE A 44 12.20 -1.35 -15.73
CA ILE A 44 13.67 -1.25 -15.78
C ILE A 44 14.32 -2.63 -15.96
N SER A 45 13.83 -3.66 -15.27
CA SER A 45 14.30 -5.05 -15.41
C SER A 45 14.17 -5.60 -16.84
N ILE A 46 13.18 -5.13 -17.62
CA ILE A 46 12.99 -5.55 -19.02
C ILE A 46 14.01 -4.87 -19.96
N PHE A 47 14.29 -3.59 -19.74
CA PHE A 47 15.10 -2.78 -20.65
C PHE A 47 16.58 -2.72 -20.30
N ASP A 48 16.96 -2.96 -19.05
CA ASP A 48 18.36 -2.93 -18.62
C ASP A 48 19.00 -4.32 -18.68
N GLY A 49 20.09 -4.44 -19.44
CA GLY A 49 20.77 -5.68 -19.79
C GLY A 49 21.59 -6.31 -18.67
N GLY A 50 21.09 -6.34 -17.43
CA GLY A 50 21.72 -7.02 -16.30
C GLY A 50 21.82 -6.24 -14.98
N VAL A 51 21.25 -5.03 -14.89
CA VAL A 51 21.20 -4.26 -13.65
C VAL A 51 19.75 -4.14 -13.20
N SER A 52 19.37 -4.85 -12.13
CA SER A 52 18.10 -4.62 -11.47
C SER A 52 18.17 -3.26 -10.77
N PHE A 53 17.18 -2.38 -10.98
CA PHE A 53 17.05 -1.16 -10.20
C PHE A 53 16.57 -1.58 -8.79
N VAL A 54 17.54 -1.92 -7.94
CA VAL A 54 17.33 -2.50 -6.60
C VAL A 54 16.91 -1.42 -5.63
N ILE A 55 15.71 -0.87 -5.80
CA ILE A 55 15.10 -0.04 -4.77
C ILE A 55 13.68 -0.54 -4.54
N GLY A 56 13.50 -1.20 -3.40
CA GLY A 56 12.22 -1.17 -2.70
C GLY A 56 11.23 -2.30 -2.98
N LEU A 57 11.66 -3.48 -3.44
CA LEU A 57 10.83 -4.70 -3.40
C LEU A 57 11.67 -5.97 -3.15
N GLY A 58 11.53 -6.56 -1.97
CA GLY A 58 12.26 -7.78 -1.60
C GLY A 58 11.83 -9.01 -2.41
N PHE A 59 10.57 -9.05 -2.82
CA PHE A 59 10.01 -10.12 -3.63
C PHE A 59 10.65 -10.22 -5.02
N THR A 60 11.01 -9.10 -5.65
CA THR A 60 11.72 -9.11 -6.94
C THR A 60 13.11 -9.73 -6.80
N GLN A 61 13.84 -9.40 -5.72
CA GLN A 61 15.15 -9.99 -5.43
C GLN A 61 15.07 -11.50 -5.18
N LEU A 62 13.97 -11.95 -4.55
CA LEU A 62 13.70 -13.38 -4.39
C LEU A 62 13.49 -14.08 -5.75
N ILE A 63 12.73 -13.48 -6.67
CA ILE A 63 12.56 -14.03 -8.02
C ILE A 63 13.90 -14.08 -8.76
N ASP A 64 14.70 -13.02 -8.70
CA ASP A 64 16.02 -12.97 -9.35
C ASP A 64 16.97 -14.04 -8.78
N GLY A 65 16.98 -14.23 -7.46
CA GLY A 65 17.76 -15.29 -6.81
C GLY A 65 17.33 -16.70 -7.24
N LEU A 66 16.02 -16.95 -7.33
CA LEU A 66 15.49 -18.20 -7.86
C LEU A 66 15.82 -18.38 -9.34
N ALA A 67 15.75 -17.32 -10.13
CA ALA A 67 16.08 -17.32 -11.55
C ALA A 67 17.54 -17.73 -11.78
N PHE A 68 18.46 -17.14 -11.02
CA PHE A 68 19.87 -17.46 -11.06
C PHE A 68 20.13 -18.93 -10.70
N TRP A 69 19.44 -19.45 -9.68
CA TRP A 69 19.58 -20.85 -9.28
C TRP A 69 19.09 -21.82 -10.35
N ILE A 70 17.91 -21.59 -10.92
CA ILE A 70 17.34 -22.44 -11.98
C ILE A 70 18.18 -22.39 -13.27
N ALA A 71 18.71 -21.21 -13.62
CA ALA A 71 19.50 -21.03 -14.83
C ALA A 71 20.81 -21.83 -14.83
N GLN A 72 21.33 -22.26 -13.68
CA GLN A 72 22.50 -23.14 -13.60
C GLN A 72 22.22 -24.52 -14.18
N ASP A 73 21.02 -25.04 -13.96
CA ASP A 73 20.61 -26.38 -14.41
C ASP A 73 19.82 -26.35 -15.74
N PHE A 74 19.15 -25.23 -16.04
CA PHE A 74 18.30 -25.07 -17.23
C PHE A 74 18.51 -23.70 -17.91
N PRO A 75 19.54 -23.55 -18.75
CA PRO A 75 19.88 -22.27 -19.39
C PRO A 75 18.75 -21.70 -20.26
N ASP A 76 17.94 -22.57 -20.86
CA ASP A 76 16.83 -22.20 -21.74
C ASP A 76 15.56 -21.75 -21.00
N ALA A 77 15.49 -21.92 -19.67
CA ALA A 77 14.34 -21.52 -18.86
C ALA A 77 14.23 -20.00 -18.65
N ASN A 78 15.24 -19.23 -19.06
CA ASN A 78 15.36 -17.80 -18.78
C ASN A 78 14.15 -16.98 -19.27
N THR A 79 13.61 -17.29 -20.45
CA THR A 79 12.42 -16.61 -21.00
C THR A 79 11.16 -16.85 -20.16
N LEU A 80 10.96 -18.09 -19.71
CA LEU A 80 9.81 -18.46 -18.87
C LEU A 80 9.89 -17.78 -17.50
N ILE A 81 11.08 -17.76 -16.90
CA ILE A 81 11.31 -17.13 -15.59
C ILE A 81 11.06 -15.61 -15.67
N ARG A 82 11.55 -14.94 -16.72
CA ARG A 82 11.26 -13.51 -16.96
C ARG A 82 9.76 -13.25 -17.11
N ALA A 83 9.04 -14.10 -17.84
CA ALA A 83 7.60 -13.96 -18.01
C ALA A 83 6.85 -14.08 -16.68
N ILE A 84 7.23 -15.04 -15.83
CA ILE A 84 6.67 -15.21 -14.47
C ILE A 84 6.95 -13.96 -13.63
N GLY A 85 8.17 -13.43 -13.68
CA GLY A 85 8.55 -12.20 -12.98
C GLY A 85 7.63 -11.01 -13.31
N ILE A 86 7.41 -10.76 -14.60
CA ILE A 86 6.55 -9.66 -15.07
C ILE A 86 5.10 -9.84 -14.59
N VAL A 87 4.54 -11.04 -14.76
CA VAL A 87 3.15 -11.32 -14.33
C VAL A 87 3.01 -11.09 -12.82
N MET A 88 3.98 -11.55 -12.04
CA MET A 88 3.97 -11.36 -10.59
C MET A 88 4.12 -9.89 -10.20
N SER A 89 4.99 -9.12 -10.88
CA SER A 89 5.12 -7.67 -10.63
C SER A 89 3.80 -6.93 -10.89
N ILE A 90 3.10 -7.26 -11.98
CA ILE A 90 1.78 -6.68 -12.29
C ILE A 90 0.76 -7.07 -11.22
N ALA A 91 0.77 -8.33 -10.77
CA ALA A 91 -0.15 -8.81 -9.74
C ALA A 91 0.08 -8.08 -8.40
N VAL A 92 1.34 -7.91 -7.98
CA VAL A 92 1.71 -7.18 -6.76
C VAL A 92 1.31 -5.70 -6.86
N ALA A 93 1.60 -5.06 -8.00
CA ALA A 93 1.20 -3.67 -8.23
C ALA A 93 -0.33 -3.51 -8.16
N GLY A 94 -1.08 -4.41 -8.79
CA GLY A 94 -2.54 -4.43 -8.74
C GLY A 94 -3.07 -4.64 -7.33
N LEU A 95 -2.46 -5.52 -6.55
CA LEU A 95 -2.82 -5.78 -5.16
C LEU A 95 -2.63 -4.53 -4.28
N PHE A 96 -1.50 -3.84 -4.40
CA PHE A 96 -1.27 -2.60 -3.65
C PHE A 96 -2.16 -1.46 -4.14
N ALA A 97 -2.45 -1.35 -5.43
CA ALA A 97 -3.43 -0.40 -5.94
C ALA A 97 -4.84 -0.66 -5.37
N LEU A 98 -5.20 -1.93 -5.16
CA LEU A 98 -6.45 -2.33 -4.52
C LEU A 98 -6.49 -1.90 -3.04
N PHE A 99 -5.39 -2.08 -2.31
CA PHE A 99 -5.28 -1.57 -0.93
C PHE A 99 -5.35 -0.05 -0.86
N ALA A 100 -4.76 0.65 -1.83
CA ALA A 100 -4.86 2.10 -1.95
C ALA A 100 -6.31 2.54 -2.11
N TYR A 101 -7.03 1.91 -3.03
CA TYR A 101 -8.45 2.18 -3.30
C TYR A 101 -9.31 1.95 -2.05
N PHE A 102 -9.28 0.75 -1.47
CA PHE A 102 -10.10 0.43 -0.29
C PHE A 102 -9.67 1.20 0.97
N GLY A 103 -8.36 1.43 1.15
CA GLY A 103 -7.83 2.27 2.22
C GLY A 103 -8.33 3.71 2.12
N GLY A 104 -8.35 4.27 0.91
CA GLY A 104 -8.90 5.60 0.62
C GLY A 104 -10.41 5.72 0.86
N LYS A 105 -11.15 4.61 0.76
CA LYS A 105 -12.57 4.50 1.17
C LYS A 105 -12.78 4.30 2.67
N GLY A 106 -11.71 4.14 3.45
CA GLY A 106 -11.79 3.98 4.90
C GLY A 106 -11.94 2.54 5.38
N HIS A 107 -11.64 1.54 4.54
CA HIS A 107 -11.61 0.15 4.98
C HIS A 107 -10.31 -0.15 5.75
N ARG A 108 -10.42 -0.36 7.06
CA ARG A 108 -9.27 -0.64 7.94
C ARG A 108 -8.46 -1.86 7.52
N TRP A 109 -9.12 -2.91 7.02
CA TRP A 109 -8.47 -4.16 6.65
C TRP A 109 -7.40 -3.94 5.56
N ALA A 110 -7.63 -3.01 4.63
CA ALA A 110 -6.70 -2.71 3.55
C ALA A 110 -5.36 -2.18 4.09
N PHE A 111 -5.40 -1.28 5.08
CA PHE A 111 -4.19 -0.82 5.77
C PHE A 111 -3.48 -1.95 6.51
N ILE A 112 -4.21 -2.76 7.27
CA ILE A 112 -3.60 -3.80 8.11
C ILE A 112 -2.95 -4.87 7.24
N VAL A 113 -3.71 -5.45 6.30
CA VAL A 113 -3.22 -6.50 5.41
C VAL A 113 -2.09 -5.97 4.53
N GLY A 114 -2.26 -4.78 3.93
CA GLY A 114 -1.24 -4.17 3.10
C GLY A 114 0.05 -3.86 3.85
N MET A 115 -0.02 -3.33 5.08
CA MET A 115 1.17 -3.10 5.92
C MET A 115 1.86 -4.41 6.31
N VAL A 116 1.11 -5.48 6.59
CA VAL A 116 1.70 -6.79 6.93
C VAL A 116 2.44 -7.35 5.71
N LEU A 117 1.79 -7.38 4.54
CA LEU A 117 2.43 -7.88 3.31
C LEU A 117 3.66 -7.05 2.93
N TYR A 118 3.55 -5.72 2.99
CA TYR A 118 4.67 -4.83 2.69
C TYR A 118 5.79 -4.94 3.75
N GLY A 119 5.44 -5.14 5.03
CA GLY A 119 6.42 -5.38 6.09
C GLY A 119 7.17 -6.71 5.90
N LEU A 120 6.46 -7.78 5.51
CA LEU A 120 7.09 -9.07 5.19
C LEU A 120 8.02 -8.94 3.98
N ASP A 121 7.63 -8.18 2.96
CA ASP A 121 8.49 -7.86 1.82
C ASP A 121 9.76 -7.12 2.26
N GLY A 122 9.62 -6.13 3.17
CA GLY A 122 10.76 -5.42 3.76
C GLY A 122 11.69 -6.32 4.59
N VAL A 123 11.18 -7.40 5.21
CA VAL A 123 12.01 -8.39 5.91
C VAL A 123 12.89 -9.17 4.92
N LEU A 124 12.40 -9.46 3.72
CA LEU A 124 13.22 -10.10 2.68
C LEU A 124 14.44 -9.25 2.32
N LEU A 125 14.28 -7.92 2.28
CA LEU A 125 15.39 -7.00 1.99
C LEU A 125 16.53 -7.08 3.01
N LEU A 126 16.22 -7.42 4.27
CA LEU A 126 17.26 -7.64 5.28
C LEU A 126 18.12 -8.87 4.94
N ALA A 127 17.51 -9.92 4.39
CA ALA A 127 18.24 -11.12 3.97
C ALA A 127 19.21 -10.82 2.80
N PHE A 128 18.85 -9.88 1.94
CA PHE A 128 19.69 -9.41 0.83
C PHE A 128 20.57 -8.21 1.18
N GLN A 129 20.55 -7.75 2.44
CA GLN A 129 21.32 -6.60 2.93
C GLN A 129 21.06 -5.28 2.17
N ASP A 130 19.86 -5.11 1.60
CA ASP A 130 19.45 -3.89 0.91
C ASP A 130 18.96 -2.82 1.91
N TRP A 131 19.91 -2.12 2.52
CA TRP A 131 19.63 -1.10 3.53
C TRP A 131 18.85 0.12 2.99
N TRP A 132 19.04 0.47 1.72
CA TRP A 132 18.29 1.56 1.09
C TRP A 132 16.84 1.16 0.89
N GLY A 133 16.59 -0.05 0.40
CA GLY A 133 15.25 -0.61 0.29
C GLY A 133 14.55 -0.73 1.65
N VAL A 134 15.26 -1.14 2.71
CA VAL A 134 14.74 -1.20 4.08
C VAL A 134 14.34 0.19 4.58
N GLY A 135 15.19 1.21 4.40
CA GLY A 135 14.86 2.58 4.78
C GLY A 135 13.61 3.10 4.06
N PHE A 136 13.50 2.81 2.76
CA PHE A 136 12.34 3.18 1.96
C PHE A 136 11.06 2.45 2.41
N HIS A 137 11.17 1.17 2.79
CA HIS A 137 10.07 0.41 3.37
C HIS A 137 9.56 1.00 4.67
N LEU A 138 10.47 1.33 5.59
CA LEU A 138 10.11 1.96 6.87
C LEU A 138 9.44 3.31 6.66
N PHE A 139 9.91 4.12 5.71
CA PHE A 139 9.30 5.40 5.37
C PHE A 139 7.84 5.24 4.91
N LEU A 140 7.57 4.32 3.97
CA LEU A 140 6.21 4.10 3.49
C LEU A 140 5.32 3.45 4.56
N LEU A 141 5.85 2.53 5.37
CA LEU A 141 5.14 1.96 6.52
C LEU A 141 4.75 3.03 7.54
N TRP A 142 5.61 4.01 7.78
CA TRP A 142 5.29 5.15 8.63
C TRP A 142 4.11 5.95 8.08
N GLY A 143 4.12 6.25 6.78
CA GLY A 143 3.01 6.93 6.10
C GLY A 143 1.69 6.16 6.16
N LEU A 144 1.75 4.84 5.95
CA LEU A 144 0.59 3.93 6.07
C LEU A 144 0.06 3.88 7.50
N PHE A 145 0.94 3.79 8.49
CA PHE A 145 0.58 3.79 9.91
C PHE A 145 -0.11 5.11 10.30
N GLY A 146 0.41 6.26 9.84
CA GLY A 146 -0.24 7.56 10.02
C GLY A 146 -1.66 7.59 9.44
N GLY A 147 -1.86 7.05 8.23
CA GLY A 147 -3.18 6.88 7.62
C GLY A 147 -4.13 6.02 8.44
N LEU A 148 -3.66 4.87 8.94
CA LEU A 148 -4.43 3.97 9.79
C LEU A 148 -4.85 4.64 11.11
N GLN A 149 -3.95 5.37 11.76
CA GLN A 149 -4.25 6.09 12.99
C GLN A 149 -5.27 7.21 12.76
N ALA A 150 -5.14 7.96 11.65
CA ALA A 150 -6.13 8.95 11.24
C ALA A 150 -7.51 8.30 10.99
N LEU A 151 -7.54 7.12 10.36
CA LEU A 151 -8.77 6.38 10.09
C LEU A 151 -9.46 5.91 11.38
N LYS A 152 -8.68 5.37 12.32
CA LYS A 152 -9.20 4.97 13.63
C LYS A 152 -9.82 6.15 14.36
N LYS A 153 -9.14 7.30 14.38
CA LYS A 153 -9.65 8.54 14.99
C LYS A 153 -10.88 9.10 14.27
N LEU A 154 -10.90 9.07 12.94
CA LEU A 154 -12.05 9.52 12.15
C LEU A 154 -13.29 8.68 12.49
N GLN A 155 -13.16 7.36 12.53
CA GLN A 155 -14.27 6.45 12.80
C GLN A 155 -14.70 6.42 14.28
N SER A 156 -13.86 6.84 15.22
CA SER A 156 -14.30 7.03 16.61
C SER A 156 -15.10 8.31 16.82
N LEU A 157 -14.92 9.30 15.93
CA LEU A 157 -15.64 10.58 15.98
C LEU A 157 -16.95 10.55 15.17
N LEU A 158 -17.04 9.68 14.17
CA LEU A 158 -18.28 9.45 13.45
C LEU A 158 -19.20 8.55 14.29
N PRO A 159 -20.52 8.83 14.32
CA PRO A 159 -21.48 7.93 14.94
C PRO A 159 -21.31 6.53 14.36
N LYS A 160 -21.14 5.52 15.22
CA LYS A 160 -21.11 4.13 14.80
C LYS A 160 -22.48 3.81 14.21
N ALA A 161 -22.56 3.50 12.92
CA ALA A 161 -23.81 3.00 12.35
C ALA A 161 -24.29 1.80 13.19
N PRO A 162 -25.58 1.70 13.51
CA PRO A 162 -26.09 0.66 14.40
C PRO A 162 -25.68 -0.73 13.89
N ALA A 163 -25.26 -1.58 14.81
CA ALA A 163 -24.62 -2.88 14.54
C ALA A 163 -25.61 -3.96 14.09
N ASP A 164 -26.89 -3.62 13.87
CA ASP A 164 -27.98 -4.54 13.53
C ASP A 164 -28.44 -4.46 12.07
N SER A 165 -27.70 -3.76 11.18
CA SER A 165 -27.85 -4.00 9.75
C SER A 165 -27.21 -5.35 9.39
N ALA A 166 -27.91 -6.43 9.72
CA ALA A 166 -27.93 -7.62 8.88
C ALA A 166 -28.33 -7.12 7.48
N PHE A 167 -27.32 -6.87 6.63
CA PHE A 167 -27.43 -6.07 5.40
C PHE A 167 -28.70 -6.32 4.59
N PRO A 168 -29.26 -5.23 4.03
CA PRO A 168 -29.65 -5.25 2.63
C PRO A 168 -28.70 -4.36 1.83
N SER A 169 -28.19 -4.96 0.75
CA SER A 169 -27.16 -4.47 -0.16
C SER A 169 -27.76 -3.62 -1.30
N ASP A 170 -28.63 -2.68 -0.98
CA ASP A 170 -29.50 -2.03 -1.97
C ASP A 170 -29.77 -0.55 -1.70
N LEU A 171 -28.89 0.20 -1.03
CA LEU A 171 -29.06 1.65 -0.87
C LEU A 171 -27.73 2.40 -1.06
N GLY A 172 -27.33 2.53 -2.32
CA GLY A 172 -26.66 3.72 -2.86
C GLY A 172 -25.61 4.40 -2.00
N TYR A 173 -24.64 3.66 -1.45
CA TYR A 173 -23.39 4.27 -1.06
C TYR A 173 -22.49 4.35 -2.28
N ASP A 174 -22.52 5.50 -2.94
CA ASP A 174 -21.48 5.90 -3.88
C ASP A 174 -20.17 6.08 -3.10
N ALA A 175 -19.49 4.95 -2.92
CA ALA A 175 -18.06 4.88 -2.65
C ALA A 175 -17.34 4.68 -3.99
#